data_AF-A0A6L4Y5N4-F1
#
_entry.id   AF-A0A6L4Y5N4-F1
#
_cell.length_a   1.000
_cell.length_b   1.000
_cell.length_c   1.000
_cell.angle_alpha   90.00
_cell.angle_beta   90.00
_cell.angle_gamma   90.00
#
_symmetry.space_group_name_H-M   'P 1'
#
loop_
_entity.id
_entity.type
_entity.pdbx_description
1 polymer ?
#
loop_
_entity_poly.entity_id
_entity_poly.type
_entity_poly.pdbx_seq_one_letter_code
_entity_poly.pdbx_strand_id
1 'polypeptide(L)' 'MKIQGGRLYDPGNNLDGEERDIFIEDGIIVEGFSSADKTIDASGKAIMA' A
#
# COMPACT_ATOMS: atom_id res chain seq x y z
N MET A 1 6.03 5.15 6.37
CA MET A 1 4.62 4.80 6.70
C MET A 1 4.21 3.55 5.94
N LYS A 2 3.48 2.63 6.57
CA LYS A 2 2.97 1.40 5.95
C LYS A 2 1.44 1.41 5.89
N ILE A 3 0.86 1.03 4.76
CA ILE A 3 -0.56 0.68 4.64
C ILE A 3 -0.64 -0.84 4.49
N GLN A 4 -1.35 -1.50 5.39
CA GLN A 4 -1.34 -2.96 5.50
C GLN A 4 -2.65 -3.58 5.00
N GLY A 5 -2.54 -4.65 4.22
CA GLY A 5 -3.67 -5.54 3.88
C GLY A 5 -4.77 -4.92 3.02
N GLY A 6 -4.50 -3.80 2.34
CA GLY A 6 -5.50 -3.17 1.48
C GLY A 6 -5.52 -3.75 0.08
N ARG A 7 -6.67 -3.62 -0.58
CA ARG A 7 -6.88 -4.10 -1.94
C ARG A 7 -6.50 -3.01 -2.94
N LEU A 8 -5.36 -3.15 -3.61
CA LEU A 8 -4.78 -2.09 -4.45
C LEU A 8 -5.30 -2.13 -5.89
N TYR A 9 -5.84 -1.01 -6.33
CA TYR A 9 -6.26 -0.74 -7.70
C TYR A 9 -5.41 0.40 -8.29
N ASP A 10 -4.74 0.13 -9.40
CA ASP A 10 -3.94 1.12 -10.15
C ASP A 10 -4.03 0.78 -11.64
N PRO A 11 -4.91 1.45 -12.40
CA PRO A 11 -5.04 1.23 -13.83
C PRO A 11 -3.78 1.56 -14.63
N GLY A 12 -2.96 2.50 -14.14
CA GLY A 12 -1.71 2.89 -14.80
C GLY A 12 -0.64 1.80 -14.74
N ASN A 13 -0.67 0.99 -13.68
CA ASN A 13 0.24 -0.14 -13.46
C ASN A 13 -0.42 -1.52 -13.63
N ASN A 14 -1.64 -1.60 -14.19
CA ASN A 14 -2.42 -2.84 -14.36
C ASN A 14 -2.64 -3.64 -13.07
N LEU A 15 -2.84 -2.96 -11.93
CA LEU A 15 -3.22 -3.59 -10.67
C LEU A 15 -4.74 -3.58 -10.52
N ASP A 16 -5.34 -4.75 -10.38
CA ASP A 16 -6.80 -4.95 -10.33
C ASP A 16 -7.25 -5.62 -9.03
N GLY A 17 -6.92 -4.99 -7.90
CA GLY A 17 -7.44 -5.38 -6.60
C GLY A 17 -6.73 -6.56 -5.95
N GLU A 18 -5.41 -6.62 -6.08
CA GLU A 18 -4.59 -7.54 -5.28
C GLU A 18 -4.46 -7.00 -3.85
N GLU A 19 -4.61 -7.87 -2.85
CA GLU A 19 -4.34 -7.51 -1.46
C GLU A 19 -2.84 -7.48 -1.21
N ARG A 20 -2.32 -6.31 -0.83
CA ARG A 20 -0.90 -6.14 -0.54
C ARG A 20 -0.62 -4.98 0.40
N ASP A 21 0.57 -5.03 0.98
CA ASP A 21 1.10 -3.93 1.77
C ASP A 21 1.72 -2.88 0.84
N ILE A 22 1.57 -1.61 1.22
CA ILE A 22 2.19 -0.47 0.54
C ILE A 22 3.11 0.24 1.53
N PHE A 23 4.33 0.49 1.08
CA PHE A 23 5.37 1.16 1.85
C PHE A 23 5.59 2.54 1.25
N ILE A 24 5.46 3.58 2.07
CA ILE A 24 5.63 4.98 1.66
C ILE A 24 6.75 5.60 2.49
N GLU A 25 7.77 6.12 1.83
CA GLU A 25 8.91 6.83 2.41
C GLU A 25 9.09 8.16 1.69
N ASP A 26 9.16 9.27 2.44
CA ASP A 26 9.27 10.65 1.89
C ASP A 26 8.27 11.00 0.77
N GLY A 27 7.06 10.44 0.85
CA GLY A 27 5.99 10.65 -0.13
C GLY A 27 6.09 9.78 -1.39
N ILE A 28 7.05 8.85 -1.45
CA ILE A 28 7.29 7.94 -2.57
C ILE A 28 6.95 6.51 -2.15
N ILE A 29 6.33 5.74 -3.05
CA ILE A 29 6.08 4.31 -2.85
C ILE A 29 7.39 3.55 -3.07
N VAL A 30 7.77 2.71 -2.10
CA VAL A 30 8.98 1.89 -2.12
C VAL A 30 8.64 0.40 -2.00
N GLU A 31 9.59 -0.49 -2.30
CA GLU A 31 9.34 -1.94 -2.21
C GLU A 31 9.15 -2.44 -0.77
N GLY A 32 9.81 -1.81 0.21
CA GLY A 32 9.72 -2.21 1.60
C GLY A 32 10.74 -1.54 2.50
N PHE A 33 10.50 -1.63 3.81
CA PHE A 33 11.45 -1.24 4.86
C PHE A 33 11.26 -2.17 6.08
N SER A 34 12.28 -2.26 6.94
CA SER A 34 12.27 -3.17 8.10
C SER A 34 11.28 -2.77 9.20
N SER A 35 10.95 -1.48 9.33
CA SER A 35 10.03 -0.96 10.34
C SER A 35 9.34 0.31 9.87
N ALA A 36 8.05 0.45 10.16
CA ALA A 36 7.28 1.66 9.91
C ALA A 36 7.03 2.43 11.20
N ASP A 37 7.23 3.75 11.21
CA ASP A 37 6.84 4.61 12.33
C ASP A 37 5.31 4.70 12.49
N LYS A 38 4.59 4.50 11.38
CA LYS A 38 3.13 4.56 11.31
C LYS A 38 2.61 3.47 10.40
N THR A 39 1.65 2.71 10.92
CA THR A 39 0.92 1.68 10.17
C THR A 39 -0.57 2.03 10.11
N ILE A 40 -1.17 1.89 8.94
CA ILE A 40 -2.62 1.99 8.73
C ILE A 40 -3.13 0.62 8.33
N ASP A 41 -4.13 0.10 9.04
CA ASP A 41 -4.84 -1.12 8.66
C ASP A 41 -5.90 -0.82 7.62
N ALA A 42 -5.71 -1.36 6.41
CA ALA A 42 -6.61 -1.24 5.28
C ALA A 42 -7.28 -2.58 4.92
N SER A 43 -7.25 -3.57 5.82
CA SER A 43 -7.90 -4.86 5.61
C SER A 43 -9.38 -4.68 5.24
N GLY A 44 -9.80 -5.28 4.13
CA GLY A 44 -11.17 -5.13 3.61
C GLY A 44 -11.50 -3.74 3.04
N LYS A 45 -10.51 -2.86 2.86
CA LYS A 45 -10.66 -1.55 2.21
C LYS A 45 -9.98 -1.55 0.84
N ALA A 46 -10.53 -0.76 -0.08
CA ALA A 46 -9.89 -0.48 -1.36
C ALA A 46 -8.86 0.65 -1.20
N ILE A 47 -7.72 0.50 -1.86
CA ILE A 47 -6.70 1.52 -2.05
C ILE A 47 -6.63 1.80 -3.54
N MET A 48 -6.60 3.08 -3.91
CA MET A 48 -6.52 3.52 -5.31
C MET A 48 -5.31 4.44 -5.46
N ALA A 49 -4.47 4.16 -6.46
CA ALA A 49 -3.30 4.95 -6.83
C ALA A 49 -3.47 5.52 -8.24
#